data_AF-A0AA49GIQ1-F1
#
_entry.id   AF-A0AA49GIQ1-F1
#
_cell.length_a   1.000
_cell.length_b   1.000
_cell.length_c   1.000
_cell.angle_alpha   90.00
_cell.angle_beta   90.00
_cell.angle_gamma   90.00
#
_symmetry.space_group_name_H-M   'P 1'
#
loop_
_entity.id
_entity.type
_entity.pdbx_description
1 polymer ?
#
loop_
_entity_poly.entity_id
_entity_poly.type
_entity_poly.pdbx_seq_one_letter_code
_entity_poly.pdbx_strand_id
1 'polypeptide(L)'
;MLVYRIGSYRRIRDLQGTGGLYVAGRWHQKGTRVLYTSSSVSLAKLEVLANSVGKIPRSLALITLEFPDDAPMQRVSVDQLPVNWQQYPYPTQLSQHTEAWLKDGASWIVQVPSAQSPTEYNYLFNPQHPMHHQLKIVELRDELFDLRFKQ
;
A
#
# COMPACT_ATOMS: atom_id res chain seq x y z
N MET A 1 13.38 -3.58 8.40
CA MET A 1 12.18 -4.32 7.98
C MET A 1 12.04 -4.37 6.46
N LEU A 2 11.50 -5.46 5.90
CA LEU A 2 11.21 -5.60 4.46
C LEU A 2 9.70 -5.52 4.18
N VAL A 3 9.34 -4.80 3.11
CA VAL A 3 7.96 -4.72 2.58
C VAL A 3 7.97 -4.82 1.07
N TYR A 4 6.83 -5.19 0.50
CA TYR A 4 6.73 -5.58 -0.91
C TYR A 4 5.73 -4.72 -1.66
N ARG A 5 6.01 -4.44 -2.92
CA ARG A 5 5.07 -3.76 -3.81
C ARG A 5 5.13 -4.38 -5.19
N ILE A 6 3.96 -4.57 -5.80
CA ILE A 6 3.81 -5.03 -7.18
C ILE A 6 3.18 -3.90 -8.00
N GLY A 7 3.67 -3.72 -9.23
CA GLY A 7 3.16 -2.70 -10.14
C GLY A 7 3.82 -2.76 -11.50
N SER A 8 3.39 -1.91 -12.42
CA SER A 8 3.99 -1.86 -13.75
C SER A 8 5.42 -1.32 -13.71
N TYR A 9 6.30 -1.81 -14.58
CA TYR A 9 7.68 -1.34 -14.70
C TYR A 9 7.82 0.18 -14.80
N ARG A 10 6.87 0.86 -15.46
CA ARG A 10 6.85 2.31 -15.61
C ARG A 10 6.67 3.06 -14.27
N ARG A 11 5.99 2.45 -13.30
CA ARG A 11 5.58 3.10 -12.05
C ARG A 11 6.15 2.43 -10.80
N ILE A 12 6.73 1.24 -10.90
CA ILE A 12 7.12 0.47 -9.72
C ILE A 12 8.18 1.19 -8.88
N ARG A 13 9.10 1.93 -9.52
CA ARG A 13 10.13 2.72 -8.85
C ARG A 13 9.65 4.07 -8.28
N ASP A 14 8.39 4.45 -8.49
CA ASP A 14 7.83 5.69 -7.91
C ASP A 14 7.54 5.50 -6.43
N LEU A 15 8.49 5.86 -5.58
CA LEU A 15 8.30 5.82 -4.12
C LEU A 15 7.57 7.06 -3.58
N GLN A 16 7.36 8.08 -4.42
CA GLN A 16 6.78 9.36 -4.03
C GLN A 16 5.24 9.33 -3.89
N GLY A 17 4.62 8.16 -4.02
CA GLY A 17 3.17 8.01 -3.92
C GLY A 17 2.40 8.77 -5.02
N THR A 18 3.02 9.00 -6.18
CA THR A 18 2.48 9.86 -7.24
C THR A 18 1.17 9.31 -7.81
N GLY A 19 0.97 7.99 -7.77
CA GLY A 19 -0.30 7.35 -8.17
C GLY A 19 -1.54 7.90 -7.44
N GLY A 20 -1.41 8.24 -6.15
CA GLY A 20 -2.55 8.74 -5.36
C GLY A 20 -3.01 10.15 -5.74
N LEU A 21 -2.21 10.90 -6.51
CA LEU A 21 -2.64 12.17 -7.12
C LEU A 21 -3.74 11.97 -8.16
N TYR A 22 -3.79 10.79 -8.80
CA TYR A 22 -4.64 10.55 -9.96
C TYR A 22 -5.79 9.59 -9.68
N VAL A 23 -5.64 8.71 -8.70
CA VAL A 23 -6.59 7.64 -8.38
C VAL A 23 -6.79 7.60 -6.86
N ALA A 24 -8.01 7.36 -6.40
CA ALA A 24 -8.29 7.11 -4.98
C ALA A 24 -8.08 5.63 -4.63
N GLY A 25 -7.78 5.35 -3.38
CA GLY A 25 -7.66 3.98 -2.86
C GLY A 25 -8.48 3.79 -1.59
N ARG A 26 -8.41 2.59 -1.00
CA ARG A 26 -9.11 2.29 0.26
C ARG A 26 -8.76 3.28 1.38
N TRP A 27 -7.50 3.67 1.46
CA TRP A 27 -6.96 4.50 2.54
C TRP A 27 -6.64 5.93 2.11
N HIS A 28 -7.00 6.39 0.90
CA HIS A 28 -6.74 7.79 0.52
C HIS A 28 -7.71 8.30 -0.53
N GLN A 29 -7.99 9.60 -0.49
CA GLN A 29 -8.68 10.29 -1.56
C GLN A 29 -7.72 10.65 -2.69
N LYS A 30 -8.28 10.75 -3.90
CA LYS A 30 -7.56 11.26 -5.07
C LYS A 30 -7.00 12.65 -4.78
N GLY A 31 -5.74 12.87 -5.15
CA GLY A 31 -5.00 14.10 -4.85
C GLY A 31 -3.99 13.96 -3.71
N THR A 32 -3.94 12.79 -3.07
CA THR A 32 -3.11 12.53 -1.88
C THR A 32 -1.89 11.69 -2.26
N ARG A 33 -0.69 12.13 -1.87
CA ARG A 33 0.53 11.30 -2.02
C ARG A 33 0.63 10.32 -0.87
N VAL A 34 0.56 9.03 -1.18
CA VAL A 34 0.75 7.94 -0.23
C VAL A 34 1.30 6.73 -0.98
N LEU A 35 2.31 6.07 -0.40
CA LEU A 35 2.91 4.89 -0.99
C LEU A 35 2.40 3.63 -0.26
N TYR A 36 1.83 2.70 -1.02
CA TYR A 36 1.32 1.42 -0.52
C TYR A 36 2.35 0.31 -0.68
N THR A 37 2.52 -0.48 0.38
CA THR A 37 3.30 -1.71 0.38
C THR A 37 2.61 -2.76 1.26
N SER A 38 3.04 -4.00 1.15
CA SER A 38 2.47 -5.15 1.86
C SER A 38 3.53 -5.87 2.69
N SER A 39 3.12 -6.49 3.79
CA SER A 39 4.00 -7.27 4.68
C SER A 39 4.61 -8.51 4.03
N SER A 40 3.98 -9.04 2.98
CA SER A 40 4.41 -10.25 2.29
C SER A 40 4.21 -10.12 0.77
N VAL A 41 4.96 -10.92 0.00
CA VAL A 41 4.77 -11.04 -1.45
C VAL A 41 3.37 -11.56 -1.76
N SER A 42 2.89 -12.54 -0.99
CA SER A 42 1.55 -13.13 -1.12
C SER A 42 0.46 -12.07 -0.95
N LEU A 43 0.61 -11.19 0.04
CA LEU A 43 -0.33 -10.10 0.26
C LEU A 43 -0.29 -9.07 -0.88
N ALA A 44 0.90 -8.70 -1.35
CA ALA A 44 1.03 -7.79 -2.50
C ALA A 44 0.33 -8.37 -3.74
N LYS A 45 0.43 -9.69 -3.96
CA LYS A 45 -0.31 -10.39 -5.03
C LYS A 45 -1.81 -10.34 -4.80
N LEU A 46 -2.26 -10.59 -3.57
CA LEU A 46 -3.68 -10.54 -3.20
C LEU A 46 -4.27 -9.14 -3.41
N GLU A 47 -3.52 -8.08 -3.15
CA GLU A 47 -3.93 -6.70 -3.45
C GLU A 47 -4.08 -6.45 -4.96
N VAL A 48 -3.15 -6.92 -5.79
CA VAL A 48 -3.31 -6.85 -7.26
C VAL A 48 -4.53 -7.64 -7.72
N LEU A 49 -4.74 -8.82 -7.15
CA LEU A 49 -5.91 -9.66 -7.40
C LEU A 49 -7.21 -9.08 -6.84
N ALA A 50 -7.22 -8.24 -5.83
CA ALA A 50 -8.45 -7.58 -5.40
C ALA A 50 -8.76 -6.37 -6.28
N ASN A 51 -7.74 -5.62 -6.70
CA ASN A 51 -7.91 -4.33 -7.36
C ASN A 51 -7.98 -4.40 -8.91
N SER A 52 -7.68 -5.53 -9.54
CA SER A 52 -7.82 -5.66 -11.01
C SER A 52 -9.28 -6.00 -11.39
N VAL A 53 -9.93 -5.28 -12.29
CA VAL A 53 -11.25 -5.68 -12.81
C VAL A 53 -11.05 -6.50 -14.08
N GLY A 54 -11.60 -7.72 -14.11
CA GLY A 54 -11.36 -8.65 -15.21
C GLY A 54 -9.93 -9.19 -15.18
N LYS A 55 -9.09 -8.84 -16.15
CA LYS A 55 -7.76 -9.44 -16.30
C LYS A 55 -6.69 -8.74 -15.45
N ILE A 56 -5.72 -9.52 -14.99
CA ILE A 56 -4.52 -9.01 -14.31
C ILE A 56 -3.66 -8.27 -15.34
N PRO A 57 -3.12 -7.08 -15.02
CA PRO A 57 -2.19 -6.38 -15.90
C PRO A 57 -0.97 -7.24 -16.26
N ARG A 58 -0.53 -7.16 -17.51
CA ARG A 58 0.71 -7.81 -17.96
C ARG A 58 1.94 -6.98 -17.55
N SER A 59 3.11 -7.64 -17.56
CA SER A 59 4.40 -6.98 -17.32
C SER A 59 4.47 -6.29 -15.96
N LEU A 60 4.06 -7.02 -14.92
CA LEU A 60 4.20 -6.59 -13.54
C LEU A 60 5.61 -6.92 -13.03
N ALA A 61 6.12 -6.04 -12.19
CA ALA A 61 7.35 -6.23 -11.45
C ALA A 61 7.05 -6.17 -9.96
N LEU A 62 7.88 -6.86 -9.19
CA LEU A 62 7.91 -6.77 -7.75
C LEU A 62 9.16 -6.02 -7.32
N ILE A 63 9.00 -5.08 -6.39
CA ILE A 63 10.12 -4.54 -5.61
C ILE A 63 10.03 -5.00 -4.16
N THR A 64 11.21 -5.32 -3.62
CA THR A 64 11.43 -5.45 -2.19
C THR A 64 12.01 -4.12 -1.70
N LEU A 65 11.36 -3.56 -0.69
CA LEU A 65 11.73 -2.29 -0.08
C LEU A 65 12.20 -2.54 1.36
N GLU A 66 13.23 -1.81 1.77
CA GLU A 66 13.79 -1.85 3.12
C GLU A 66 13.67 -0.48 3.79
N PHE A 67 13.31 -0.49 5.08
CA PHE A 67 13.34 0.67 5.97
C PHE A 67 13.85 0.25 7.38
N PRO A 68 14.36 1.18 8.21
CA PRO A 68 14.88 0.87 9.54
C PRO A 68 13.82 0.31 10.49
N ASP A 69 14.23 -0.59 11.39
CA ASP A 69 13.31 -1.22 12.36
C ASP A 69 12.78 -0.25 13.42
N ASP A 70 13.50 0.85 13.66
CA ASP A 70 13.15 1.93 14.60
C ASP A 70 12.41 3.11 13.94
N ALA A 71 11.99 2.95 12.68
CA ALA A 71 11.24 3.96 11.95
C ALA A 71 9.93 4.33 12.71
N PRO A 72 9.61 5.63 12.84
CA PRO A 72 8.40 6.05 13.54
C PRO A 72 7.16 5.55 12.78
N MET A 73 6.37 4.73 13.46
CA MET A 73 5.25 4.00 12.88
C MET A 73 4.03 4.04 13.79
N GLN A 74 2.88 4.40 13.22
CA GLN A 74 1.58 4.23 13.84
C GLN A 74 0.98 2.87 13.44
N ARG A 75 0.25 2.22 14.34
CA ARG A 75 -0.52 1.00 14.03
C ARG A 75 -2.01 1.28 14.17
N VAL A 76 -2.76 0.93 13.13
CA VAL A 76 -4.23 0.97 13.14
C VAL A 76 -4.76 -0.42 13.42
N SER A 77 -5.55 -0.55 14.48
CA SER A 77 -6.19 -1.81 14.84
C SER A 77 -7.60 -1.88 14.25
N VAL A 78 -8.12 -3.10 14.05
CA VAL A 78 -9.43 -3.32 13.40
C VAL A 78 -10.57 -2.71 14.23
N ASP A 79 -10.45 -2.70 15.54
CA ASP A 79 -11.39 -2.09 16.50
C ASP A 79 -11.49 -0.56 16.37
N GLN A 80 -10.51 0.09 15.74
CA GLN A 80 -10.55 1.54 15.44
C GLN A 80 -11.27 1.85 14.11
N LEU A 81 -11.61 0.83 13.34
CA LEU A 81 -12.19 0.98 12.00
C LEU A 81 -13.72 0.89 12.04
N PRO A 82 -14.42 1.55 11.10
CA PRO A 82 -15.87 1.39 10.98
C PRO A 82 -16.23 -0.06 10.66
N VAL A 83 -17.41 -0.51 11.11
CA VAL A 83 -17.87 -1.90 10.95
C VAL A 83 -17.80 -2.40 9.50
N ASN A 84 -18.01 -1.51 8.53
CA ASN A 84 -18.00 -1.83 7.10
C ASN A 84 -16.65 -1.56 6.40
N TRP A 85 -15.53 -1.43 7.11
CA TRP A 85 -14.23 -1.04 6.54
C TRP A 85 -13.72 -1.94 5.39
N GLN A 86 -14.13 -3.21 5.36
CA GLN A 86 -13.73 -4.15 4.32
C GLN A 86 -14.56 -3.98 3.02
N GLN A 87 -15.77 -3.43 3.11
CA GLN A 87 -16.73 -3.39 2.02
C GLN A 87 -16.32 -2.40 0.91
N TYR A 88 -16.79 -2.69 -0.31
CA TYR A 88 -16.73 -1.76 -1.45
C TYR A 88 -18.15 -1.26 -1.76
N PRO A 89 -18.38 0.04 -2.01
CA PRO A 89 -17.40 1.13 -2.01
C PRO A 89 -16.80 1.39 -0.63
N TYR A 90 -15.53 1.82 -0.60
CA TYR A 90 -14.79 2.01 0.65
C TYR A 90 -15.39 3.15 1.51
N PRO A 91 -15.57 2.96 2.82
CA PRO A 91 -16.03 4.03 3.71
C PRO A 91 -15.07 5.22 3.71
N THR A 92 -15.58 6.44 3.58
CA THR A 92 -14.79 7.68 3.56
C THR A 92 -13.99 7.90 4.85
N GLN A 93 -14.44 7.32 5.96
CA GLN A 93 -13.73 7.34 7.25
C GLN A 93 -12.31 6.77 7.15
N LEU A 94 -12.06 5.80 6.26
CA LEU A 94 -10.73 5.19 6.09
C LEU A 94 -9.72 6.15 5.46
N SER A 95 -10.15 6.91 4.44
CA SER A 95 -9.30 7.94 3.84
C SER A 95 -9.11 9.12 4.78
N GLN A 96 -10.16 9.52 5.53
CA GLN A 96 -10.06 10.59 6.52
C GLN A 96 -9.03 10.26 7.62
N HIS A 97 -8.98 9.01 8.07
CA HIS A 97 -7.98 8.55 9.03
C HIS A 97 -6.55 8.76 8.50
N THR A 98 -6.32 8.41 7.25
CA THR A 98 -5.00 8.54 6.61
C THR A 98 -4.66 9.99 6.30
N GLU A 99 -5.63 10.82 5.89
CA GLU A 99 -5.43 12.26 5.69
C GLU A 99 -5.05 12.97 7.00
N ALA A 100 -5.70 12.60 8.11
CA ALA A 100 -5.35 13.11 9.43
C ALA A 100 -3.91 12.72 9.80
N TRP A 101 -3.53 11.46 9.60
CA TRP A 101 -2.17 10.97 9.82
C TRP A 101 -1.12 11.68 8.94
N LEU A 102 -1.40 11.87 7.64
CA LEU A 102 -0.50 12.58 6.73
C LEU A 102 -0.32 14.05 7.13
N LYS A 103 -1.40 14.70 7.59
CA LYS A 103 -1.39 16.10 8.04
C LYS A 103 -0.64 16.28 9.35
N ASP A 104 -0.84 15.36 10.29
CA ASP A 104 -0.14 15.35 11.58
C ASP A 104 1.37 15.13 11.37
N GLY A 105 1.73 14.16 10.53
CA GLY A 105 3.12 13.95 10.12
C GLY A 105 4.04 13.47 11.24
N ALA A 106 3.53 13.06 12.41
CA ALA A 106 4.36 12.59 13.53
C ALA A 106 5.02 11.23 13.28
N SER A 107 4.45 10.41 12.39
CA SER A 107 5.04 9.14 11.98
C SER A 107 5.23 9.05 10.48
N TRP A 108 6.26 8.31 10.07
CA TRP A 108 6.58 8.09 8.68
C TRP A 108 5.68 7.03 8.05
N ILE A 109 5.32 6.03 8.84
CA ILE A 109 4.64 4.81 8.40
C ILE A 109 3.34 4.67 9.19
N VAL A 110 2.28 4.24 8.52
CA VAL A 110 1.11 3.68 9.19
C VAL A 110 0.91 2.24 8.73
N GLN A 111 0.91 1.32 9.70
CA GLN A 111 0.55 -0.08 9.50
C GLN A 111 -0.97 -0.20 9.59
N VAL A 112 -1.59 -0.75 8.56
CA VAL A 112 -3.05 -0.93 8.45
C VAL A 112 -3.39 -2.39 8.15
N PRO A 113 -4.51 -2.93 8.64
CA PRO A 113 -4.92 -4.30 8.30
C PRO A 113 -5.24 -4.42 6.81
N SER A 114 -4.92 -5.57 6.20
CA SER A 114 -5.42 -5.86 4.87
C SER A 114 -6.89 -6.26 4.92
N ALA A 115 -7.70 -5.72 4.00
CA ALA A 115 -9.10 -6.10 3.90
C ALA A 115 -9.29 -7.53 3.32
N GLN A 116 -8.28 -8.05 2.64
CA GLN A 116 -8.30 -9.35 1.98
C GLN A 116 -7.72 -10.45 2.87
N SER A 117 -6.82 -10.08 3.79
CA SER A 117 -6.20 -10.97 4.78
C SER A 117 -6.06 -10.22 6.10
N PRO A 118 -7.10 -10.16 6.96
CA PRO A 118 -7.10 -9.31 8.16
C PRO A 118 -6.05 -9.66 9.22
N THR A 119 -5.39 -10.81 9.10
CA THR A 119 -4.24 -11.21 9.93
C THR A 119 -2.90 -10.70 9.40
N GLU A 120 -2.88 -10.13 8.19
CA GLU A 120 -1.72 -9.50 7.56
C GLU A 120 -1.91 -7.97 7.44
N TYR A 121 -0.81 -7.27 7.17
CA TYR A 121 -0.77 -5.81 7.21
C TYR A 121 -0.20 -5.22 5.93
N ASN A 122 -0.80 -4.12 5.50
CA ASN A 122 -0.17 -3.20 4.56
C ASN A 122 0.53 -2.09 5.33
N TYR A 123 1.59 -1.55 4.75
CA TYR A 123 2.31 -0.39 5.28
C TYR A 123 2.16 0.75 4.29
N LEU A 124 1.55 1.84 4.76
CA LEU A 124 1.44 3.09 4.01
C LEU A 124 2.57 4.01 4.46
N PHE A 125 3.29 4.58 3.51
CA PHE A 125 4.36 5.54 3.77
C PHE A 125 3.89 6.93 3.42
N ASN A 126 4.22 7.90 4.27
CA ASN A 126 4.09 9.32 4.01
C ASN A 126 5.31 9.78 3.21
N PRO A 127 5.19 10.07 1.90
CA PRO A 127 6.32 10.45 1.08
C PRO A 127 6.88 11.84 1.42
N GLN A 128 6.13 12.65 2.16
CA GLN A 128 6.52 14.01 2.57
C GLN A 128 7.24 14.03 3.92
N HIS A 129 7.26 12.91 4.64
CA HIS A 129 7.96 12.82 5.93
C HIS A 129 9.49 12.90 5.73
N PRO A 130 10.25 13.62 6.60
CA PRO A 130 11.69 13.81 6.43
C PRO A 130 12.50 12.52 6.30
N MET A 131 12.07 11.44 6.96
CA MET A 131 12.74 10.12 6.89
C MET A 131 12.46 9.34 5.59
N HIS A 132 11.62 9.85 4.67
CA HIS A 132 11.26 9.08 3.48
C HIS A 132 12.44 8.72 2.56
N HIS A 133 13.53 9.48 2.62
CA HIS A 133 14.78 9.17 1.94
C HIS A 133 15.45 7.86 2.41
N GLN A 134 15.02 7.29 3.54
CA GLN A 134 15.58 6.06 4.11
C GLN A 134 14.95 4.79 3.51
N LEU A 135 13.86 4.91 2.74
CA LEU A 135 13.24 3.78 2.05
C LEU A 135 14.05 3.39 0.81
N LYS A 136 14.58 2.18 0.80
CA LYS A 136 15.48 1.69 -0.27
C LYS A 136 14.84 0.55 -1.02
N ILE A 137 15.01 0.54 -2.34
CA ILE A 137 14.76 -0.66 -3.15
C ILE A 137 15.98 -1.57 -3.01
N VAL A 138 15.78 -2.76 -2.45
CA VAL A 138 16.85 -3.75 -2.28
C VAL A 138 16.79 -4.86 -3.33
N GLU A 139 15.62 -5.08 -3.93
CA GLU A 139 15.43 -6.04 -5.01
C GLU A 139 14.37 -5.53 -6.00
N LEU A 140 14.57 -5.81 -7.28
CA LEU A 140 13.57 -5.67 -8.33
C LEU A 140 13.61 -6.91 -9.20
N ARG A 141 12.45 -7.53 -9.44
CA ARG A 141 12.31 -8.69 -10.32
C ARG A 141 10.99 -8.70 -11.06
N ASP A 142 10.92 -9.51 -12.12
CA ASP A 142 9.65 -9.83 -12.77
C ASP A 142 8.69 -10.51 -11.80
N GLU A 143 7.42 -10.16 -11.90
CA GLU A 143 6.36 -10.79 -11.12
C GLU A 143 5.33 -11.43 -12.03
N LEU A 144 5.17 -12.75 -11.88
CA LEU A 144 4.30 -13.57 -12.71
C LEU A 144 3.10 -14.03 -11.87
N PHE A 145 1.91 -13.83 -12.44
CA PHE A 145 0.67 -14.37 -11.91
C PHE A 145 0.33 -15.65 -12.65
N ASP A 146 -0.19 -16.63 -11.91
CA ASP A 146 -0.74 -17.85 -12.49
C ASP A 146 -1.87 -17.47 -13.47
N LEU A 147 -1.83 -18.05 -14.67
CA LEU A 147 -2.80 -17.79 -15.73
C LEU A 147 -4.23 -18.20 -15.37
N ARG A 148 -4.41 -19.02 -14.34
CA ARG A 148 -5.72 -19.43 -13.79
C ARG A 148 -6.40 -18.33 -12.99
N PHE A 149 -5.67 -17.31 -12.56
CA PHE A 149 -6.28 -16.20 -11.84
C PHE A 149 -7.08 -15.30 -12.79
N LYS A 150 -8.37 -15.09 -12.45
CA LYS A 150 -9.30 -14.19 -13.17
C LYS A 150 -9.47 -14.51 -14.66
N GLN A 151 -9.58 -15.81 -14.95
CA GLN A 151 -10.11 -16.28 -16.23
C GLN A 151 -11.58 -15.92 -16.39
#